data_AF-A0A9P1MBE2-F1
#
_entry.id   AF-A0A9P1MBE2-F1
#
_cell.length_a   1.000
_cell.length_b   1.000
_cell.length_c   1.000
_cell.angle_alpha   90.00
_cell.angle_beta   90.00
_cell.angle_gamma   90.00
#
_symmetry.space_group_name_H-M   'P 1'
#
loop_
_entity.id
_entity.type
_entity.pdbx_description
1 polymer ?
#
loop_
_entity_poly.entity_id
_entity_poly.type
_entity_poly.pdbx_seq_one_letter_code
_entity_poly.pdbx_strand_id
1 'polypeptide(L)'
;MPSSDFLARAFSATARRAEINKIYPSATAALADMKPNSTLLCGGFGLCGVPDTLIDAVMEKPEITGITAVSNNAGTDTSGLGKLLKSGQIRKMVASYIGENKTFESMYLTGSVELELTPRVPSPRDWRPSLKNKPDGTPDQLSYPKDVKVFNGKPYVLEHSIAGDYAFVKAYKADKLGNCQFRLAANNFNGAMGRNAKMTIAVHLPGIYVKRVIQSTTEKGIEKYTWAKDENDASAKSALGTGDTAAKRERIVRRAAKEFKNGMYANLGIGMPMLAPSFVGPEVEKGTEDADLINAGKETVTLKPGAAVFGSEESFGMIRSGRIDLTILGAMQVSANGDLANWMLPGKVKGFGGAMDLVSNPKGTKVVVTMEHTDKKGNPKIGVFDVDFATGLTLVEIADGVTVEEIKSKTEAPFKVADDLKPMFGLRSLVAMAMKVVSANVGKLRAKRIWAEMPRPLVLEILLQAETNQPPRALSPALADQPARGINPESLGRLLLGMRPAQSPSLDFITHLVIKGASALTERDLLSLADMKNLGLLHISDYPEDDGGQGA
;
A
#
# COMPACT_ATOMS: atom_id res chain seq x y z
N MET A 1 -41.72 77.21 -0.26
CA MET A 1 -41.16 75.85 -0.14
C MET A 1 -39.79 75.86 -0.79
N PRO A 2 -38.68 75.59 -0.08
CA PRO A 2 -37.40 75.32 -0.71
C PRO A 2 -37.31 73.83 -1.07
N SER A 3 -36.61 73.58 -2.17
CA SER A 3 -36.37 72.32 -2.87
C SER A 3 -35.85 71.21 -1.96
N SER A 4 -36.37 70.01 -2.16
CA SER A 4 -35.86 68.76 -1.59
C SER A 4 -34.46 68.46 -2.14
N ASP A 5 -33.43 68.66 -1.31
CA ASP A 5 -32.09 68.15 -1.58
C ASP A 5 -32.12 66.62 -1.52
N PHE A 6 -32.11 65.98 -2.69
CA PHE A 6 -31.86 64.54 -2.80
C PHE A 6 -30.38 64.29 -2.46
N LEU A 7 -30.09 63.97 -1.20
CA LEU A 7 -28.81 63.39 -0.80
C LEU A 7 -28.69 61.98 -1.39
N ALA A 8 -28.26 61.89 -2.65
CA ALA A 8 -27.83 60.62 -3.23
C ALA A 8 -26.63 60.11 -2.44
N ARG A 9 -26.82 59.03 -1.67
CA ARG A 9 -25.71 58.28 -1.09
C ARG A 9 -24.88 57.72 -2.24
N ALA A 10 -23.75 58.36 -2.54
CA ALA A 10 -22.74 57.77 -3.40
C ALA A 10 -22.21 56.51 -2.70
N PHE A 11 -22.61 55.33 -3.16
CA PHE A 11 -21.88 54.12 -2.83
C PHE A 11 -20.46 54.30 -3.34
N SER A 12 -19.49 54.29 -2.42
CA SER A 12 -18.07 54.25 -2.76
C SER A 12 -17.85 53.08 -3.71
N ALA A 13 -17.69 53.35 -5.00
CA ALA A 13 -17.21 52.37 -5.95
C ALA A 13 -15.77 52.08 -5.54
N THR A 14 -15.56 50.99 -4.79
CA THR A 14 -14.21 50.47 -4.53
C THR A 14 -13.53 50.38 -5.88
N ALA A 15 -12.45 51.16 -6.07
CA ALA A 15 -11.58 51.01 -7.23
C ALA A 15 -11.34 49.51 -7.41
N ARG A 16 -11.58 48.97 -8.61
CA ARG A 16 -11.31 47.55 -8.91
C ARG A 16 -9.93 47.25 -8.34
N ARG A 17 -9.85 46.44 -7.27
CA ARG A 17 -8.56 45.95 -6.79
C ARG A 17 -7.87 45.39 -8.04
N ALA A 18 -6.63 45.80 -8.29
CA ALA A 18 -5.82 45.20 -9.34
C ALA A 18 -5.98 43.67 -9.22
N GLU A 19 -6.29 43.00 -10.32
CA GLU A 19 -6.49 41.56 -10.35
C GLU A 19 -5.26 40.92 -9.69
N ILE A 20 -5.46 40.21 -8.58
CA ILE A 20 -4.35 39.53 -7.90
C ILE A 20 -3.79 38.52 -8.89
N ASN A 21 -2.56 38.75 -9.32
CA ASN A 21 -1.85 37.85 -10.22
C ASN A 21 -0.52 37.46 -9.60
N LYS A 22 -0.42 36.20 -9.19
CA LYS A 22 0.77 35.61 -8.58
C LYS A 22 1.64 34.87 -9.58
N ILE A 23 1.30 34.90 -10.87
CA ILE A 23 2.08 34.25 -11.92
C ILE A 23 3.37 35.02 -12.13
N TYR A 24 4.49 34.31 -12.02
CA TYR A 24 5.81 34.79 -12.35
C TYR A 24 6.23 34.25 -13.72
N PRO A 25 7.02 35.03 -14.49
CA PRO A 25 7.39 34.66 -15.85
C PRO A 25 8.40 33.49 -15.91
N SER A 26 9.15 33.24 -14.84
CA SER A 26 10.13 32.16 -14.76
C SER A 26 10.44 31.77 -13.31
N ALA A 27 11.05 30.58 -13.14
CA ALA A 27 11.58 30.14 -11.86
C ALA A 27 12.64 31.10 -11.30
N THR A 28 13.57 31.56 -12.15
CA THR A 28 14.61 32.52 -11.78
C THR A 28 14.01 33.82 -11.23
N ALA A 29 12.97 34.36 -11.88
CA ALA A 29 12.27 35.55 -11.39
C ALA A 29 11.55 35.29 -10.06
N ALA A 30 10.95 34.11 -9.91
CA ALA A 30 10.28 33.70 -8.67
C ALA A 30 11.26 33.43 -7.51
N LEU A 31 12.56 33.28 -7.78
CA LEU A 31 13.61 32.99 -6.80
C LEU A 31 14.62 34.14 -6.64
N ALA A 32 14.35 35.30 -7.22
CA ALA A 32 15.29 36.43 -7.23
C ALA A 32 15.70 36.92 -5.84
N ASP A 33 14.87 36.69 -4.82
CA ASP A 33 15.11 37.07 -3.43
C ASP A 33 15.51 35.90 -2.51
N MET A 34 15.75 34.70 -3.07
CA MET A 34 16.20 33.55 -2.30
C MET A 34 17.58 33.82 -1.70
N LYS A 35 17.75 33.47 -0.42
CA LYS A 35 18.99 33.72 0.34
C LYS A 35 19.73 32.42 0.63
N PRO A 36 21.07 32.45 0.74
CA PRO A 36 21.83 31.33 1.29
C PRO A 36 21.40 31.06 2.74
N ASN A 37 21.70 29.86 3.25
CA ASN A 37 21.34 29.38 4.59
C ASN A 37 19.83 29.31 4.89
N SER A 38 18.98 29.38 3.85
CA SER A 38 17.53 29.25 4.00
C SER A 38 17.11 27.84 4.38
N THR A 39 16.02 27.74 5.13
CA THR A 39 15.30 26.46 5.32
C THR A 39 14.30 26.27 4.18
N LEU A 40 14.51 25.23 3.37
CA LEU A 40 13.69 24.91 2.21
C LEU A 40 12.83 23.67 2.49
N LEU A 41 11.51 23.82 2.49
CA LEU A 41 10.58 22.68 2.47
C LEU A 41 10.35 22.27 1.01
N CYS A 42 10.69 21.06 0.63
CA CYS A 42 10.57 20.60 -0.75
C CYS A 42 9.62 19.40 -0.83
N GLY A 43 8.49 19.61 -1.50
CA GLY A 43 7.49 18.57 -1.69
C GLY A 43 7.95 17.47 -2.65
N GLY A 44 7.16 16.39 -2.69
CA GLY A 44 7.41 15.20 -3.50
C GLY A 44 7.61 13.92 -2.67
N PHE A 45 7.47 12.78 -3.35
CA PHE A 45 7.71 11.45 -2.79
C PHE A 45 8.43 10.58 -3.84
N GLY A 46 9.69 10.21 -3.59
CA GLY A 46 10.57 9.75 -4.67
C GLY A 46 10.67 10.82 -5.76
N LEU A 47 10.30 10.46 -7.00
CA LEU A 47 10.17 11.40 -8.12
C LEU A 47 8.73 11.90 -8.39
N CYS A 48 7.75 11.42 -7.64
CA CYS A 48 6.35 11.79 -7.81
C CYS A 48 6.05 13.14 -7.15
N GLY A 49 5.63 14.13 -7.96
CA GLY A 49 5.29 15.47 -7.46
C GLY A 49 6.49 16.28 -7.01
N VAL A 50 7.66 16.11 -7.64
CA VAL A 50 8.88 16.87 -7.32
C VAL A 50 8.90 18.21 -8.09
N PRO A 51 9.26 19.34 -7.45
CA PRO A 51 9.29 20.66 -8.07
C PRO A 51 10.61 20.95 -8.82
N ASP A 52 11.00 20.06 -9.75
CA ASP A 52 12.32 20.12 -10.42
C ASP A 52 12.61 21.45 -11.13
N THR A 53 11.60 22.11 -11.71
CA THR A 53 11.79 23.44 -12.32
C THR A 53 12.37 24.49 -11.36
N LEU A 54 11.98 24.46 -10.08
CA LEU A 54 12.52 25.37 -9.07
C LEU A 54 13.89 24.90 -8.58
N ILE A 55 14.06 23.58 -8.44
CA ILE A 55 15.33 22.98 -8.02
C ILE A 55 16.43 23.30 -9.03
N ASP A 56 16.14 23.18 -10.32
CA ASP A 56 17.07 23.49 -11.41
C ASP A 56 17.46 24.98 -11.40
N ALA A 57 16.51 25.87 -11.17
CA ALA A 57 16.78 27.30 -11.05
C ALA A 57 17.62 27.67 -9.80
N VAL A 58 17.55 26.89 -8.71
CA VAL A 58 18.47 27.03 -7.57
C VAL A 58 19.84 26.46 -7.91
N MET A 59 19.90 25.36 -8.64
CA MET A 59 21.16 24.74 -9.06
C MET A 59 22.02 25.68 -9.92
N GLU A 60 21.38 26.51 -10.75
CA GLU A 60 22.02 27.55 -11.57
C GLU A 60 22.55 28.74 -10.76
N LYS A 61 22.31 28.78 -9.44
CA LYS A 61 22.70 29.86 -8.52
C LYS A 61 23.71 29.37 -7.48
N PRO A 62 25.00 29.25 -7.84
CA PRO A 62 26.03 28.70 -6.95
C PRO A 62 26.24 29.53 -5.68
N GLU A 63 25.77 30.78 -5.63
CA GLU A 63 25.76 31.61 -4.42
C GLU A 63 24.73 31.15 -3.36
N ILE A 64 23.70 30.40 -3.76
CA ILE A 64 22.68 29.87 -2.85
C ILE A 64 23.17 28.54 -2.27
N THR A 65 23.89 28.63 -1.15
CA THR A 65 24.47 27.49 -0.44
C THR A 65 24.00 27.45 1.02
N GLY A 66 24.42 26.43 1.77
CA GLY A 66 24.09 26.31 3.20
C GLY A 66 22.64 25.89 3.46
N ILE A 67 21.93 25.40 2.43
CA ILE A 67 20.50 25.10 2.49
C ILE A 67 20.25 24.01 3.54
N THR A 68 19.26 24.23 4.39
CA THR A 68 18.65 23.17 5.19
C THR A 68 17.40 22.69 4.47
N ALA A 69 17.50 21.55 3.77
CA ALA A 69 16.42 21.01 2.96
C ALA A 69 15.60 20.00 3.77
N VAL A 70 14.29 20.24 3.86
CA VAL A 70 13.32 19.37 4.51
C VAL A 70 12.49 18.71 3.42
N SER A 71 12.67 17.41 3.23
CA SER A 71 11.98 16.65 2.19
C SER A 71 11.89 15.18 2.58
N ASN A 72 10.85 14.48 2.16
CA ASN A 72 10.72 13.06 2.46
C ASN A 72 11.92 12.24 1.93
N ASN A 73 12.36 12.56 0.71
CA ASN A 73 13.50 11.95 0.04
C ASN A 73 14.34 13.01 -0.69
N ALA A 74 15.54 12.64 -1.13
CA ALA A 74 16.37 13.51 -1.96
C ALA A 74 16.14 13.34 -3.48
N GLY A 75 15.33 12.36 -3.91
CA GLY A 75 15.28 12.00 -5.34
C GLY A 75 16.54 11.23 -5.76
N THR A 76 16.98 11.42 -7.00
CA THR A 76 18.17 10.77 -7.58
C THR A 76 19.29 11.78 -7.83
N ASP A 77 20.45 11.34 -8.30
CA ASP A 77 21.57 12.24 -8.64
C ASP A 77 21.28 13.17 -9.82
N THR A 78 20.20 12.90 -10.56
CA THR A 78 19.80 13.63 -11.78
C THR A 78 18.41 14.24 -11.70
N SER A 79 17.67 14.07 -10.59
CA SER A 79 16.31 14.61 -10.38
C SER A 79 16.05 14.82 -8.89
N GLY A 80 15.31 15.88 -8.56
CA GLY A 80 15.07 16.29 -7.19
C GLY A 80 16.28 16.91 -6.50
N LEU A 81 16.23 16.93 -5.17
CA LEU A 81 17.25 17.56 -4.32
C LEU A 81 18.64 16.92 -4.44
N GLY A 82 18.76 15.72 -5.01
CA GLY A 82 20.05 15.09 -5.30
C GLY A 82 20.92 15.94 -6.23
N LYS A 83 20.32 16.76 -7.09
CA LYS A 83 21.04 17.78 -7.87
C LYS A 83 21.76 18.79 -6.97
N LEU A 84 21.06 19.30 -5.94
CA LEU A 84 21.59 20.29 -4.99
C LEU A 84 22.54 19.69 -3.96
N LEU A 85 22.41 18.40 -3.66
CA LEU A 85 23.41 17.64 -2.90
C LEU A 85 24.70 17.54 -3.71
N LYS A 86 24.60 17.11 -4.98
CA LYS A 86 25.75 16.96 -5.87
C LYS A 86 26.48 18.27 -6.15
N SER A 87 25.77 19.39 -6.22
CA SER A 87 26.38 20.73 -6.37
C SER A 87 26.96 21.29 -5.06
N GLY A 88 26.76 20.63 -3.91
CA GLY A 88 27.23 21.08 -2.60
C GLY A 88 26.42 22.24 -2.00
N GLN A 89 25.23 22.54 -2.52
CA GLN A 89 24.40 23.65 -2.05
C GLN A 89 23.62 23.31 -0.77
N ILE A 90 23.36 22.03 -0.51
CA ILE A 90 22.69 21.54 0.71
C ILE A 90 23.72 21.23 1.80
N ARG A 91 23.57 21.89 2.95
CA ARG A 91 24.34 21.60 4.17
C ARG A 91 23.69 20.50 5.00
N LYS A 92 22.36 20.54 5.12
CA LYS A 92 21.59 19.65 6.00
C LYS A 92 20.34 19.14 5.30
N MET A 93 20.10 17.84 5.39
CA MET A 93 18.84 17.19 5.03
C MET A 93 18.04 16.85 6.29
N VAL A 94 16.75 17.14 6.29
CA VAL A 94 15.76 16.58 7.22
C VAL A 94 14.86 15.67 6.40
N ALA A 95 14.98 14.35 6.58
CA ALA A 95 14.35 13.38 5.70
C ALA A 95 13.83 12.14 6.43
N SER A 96 12.93 11.41 5.78
CA SER A 96 12.43 10.14 6.33
C SER A 96 13.23 8.94 5.84
N TYR A 97 13.74 9.04 4.62
CA TYR A 97 14.36 7.93 3.91
C TYR A 97 15.34 8.45 2.86
N ILE A 98 16.59 7.97 2.91
CA ILE A 98 17.65 8.27 1.94
C ILE A 98 17.32 7.66 0.58
N GLY A 99 16.81 6.41 0.58
CA GLY A 99 16.48 5.68 -0.63
C GLY A 99 17.67 5.10 -1.38
N GLU A 100 17.55 5.08 -2.70
CA GLU A 100 18.56 4.56 -3.64
C GLU A 100 19.57 5.64 -4.06
N ASN A 101 19.56 6.81 -3.42
CA ASN A 101 20.49 7.89 -3.70
C ASN A 101 21.85 7.63 -3.03
N LYS A 102 22.75 6.99 -3.78
CA LYS A 102 24.10 6.62 -3.32
C LYS A 102 24.97 7.83 -3.02
N THR A 103 24.80 8.93 -3.75
CA THR A 103 25.53 10.17 -3.49
C THR A 103 25.14 10.72 -2.12
N PHE A 104 23.85 10.79 -1.81
CA PHE A 104 23.37 11.22 -0.51
C PHE A 104 23.85 10.30 0.62
N GLU A 105 23.74 8.98 0.45
CA GLU A 105 24.23 8.00 1.43
C GLU A 105 25.74 8.20 1.69
N SER A 106 26.53 8.33 0.63
CA SER A 106 27.99 8.56 0.73
C SER A 106 28.32 9.89 1.41
N MET A 107 27.67 10.98 1.01
CA MET A 107 27.88 12.30 1.62
C MET A 107 27.58 12.29 3.11
N TYR A 108 26.52 11.60 3.53
CA TYR A 108 26.19 11.49 4.94
C TYR A 108 27.21 10.62 5.71
N LEU A 109 27.60 9.47 5.16
CA LEU A 109 28.58 8.58 5.80
C LEU A 109 29.97 9.23 5.91
N THR A 110 30.34 10.10 4.97
CA THR A 110 31.63 10.82 4.96
C THR A 110 31.59 12.16 5.69
N GLY A 111 30.43 12.57 6.23
CA GLY A 111 30.29 13.83 6.96
C GLY A 111 30.17 15.09 6.10
N SER A 112 30.00 14.93 4.78
CA SER A 112 29.86 16.04 3.82
C SER A 112 28.48 16.71 3.88
N VAL A 113 27.47 16.01 4.41
CA VAL A 113 26.12 16.56 4.66
C VAL A 113 25.60 16.11 6.01
N GLU A 114 24.89 16.98 6.70
CA GLU A 114 24.15 16.64 7.92
C GLU A 114 22.82 15.95 7.55
N LEU A 115 22.40 14.98 8.36
CA LEU A 115 21.12 14.30 8.18
C LEU A 115 20.36 14.17 9.50
N GLU A 116 19.19 14.77 9.55
CA GLU A 116 18.21 14.54 10.61
C GLU A 116 17.11 13.61 10.11
N LEU A 117 17.15 12.35 10.53
CA LEU A 117 16.13 11.37 10.24
C LEU A 117 14.86 11.64 11.10
N THR A 118 13.71 11.89 10.48
CA THR A 118 12.37 12.01 11.11
C THR A 118 11.27 11.16 10.43
N PRO A 119 10.40 10.39 11.15
CA PRO A 119 10.12 10.36 12.60
C PRO A 119 11.24 9.87 13.53
N ARG A 120 11.14 10.21 14.82
CA ARG A 120 12.04 9.70 15.89
C ARG A 120 11.23 9.03 16.98
N VAL A 121 11.73 7.91 17.50
CA VAL A 121 11.18 7.20 18.67
C VAL A 121 11.78 7.76 19.96
N PRO A 122 11.13 7.57 21.12
CA PRO A 122 11.82 7.71 22.40
C PRO A 122 13.04 6.79 22.38
N SER A 123 14.23 7.34 22.56
CA SER A 123 15.43 6.54 22.67
C SER A 123 16.12 6.78 24.02
N PRO A 124 16.68 5.74 24.65
CA PRO A 124 17.58 5.91 25.78
C PRO A 124 18.72 6.86 25.41
N ARG A 125 19.29 7.56 26.39
CA ARG A 125 20.40 8.50 26.19
C ARG A 125 21.58 7.89 25.40
N ASP A 126 21.74 6.57 25.50
CA ASP A 126 22.88 5.82 24.97
C ASP A 126 22.68 5.33 23.53
N TRP A 127 21.49 5.50 22.94
CA TRP A 127 21.24 5.17 21.54
C TRP A 127 20.57 6.34 20.82
N ARG A 128 21.36 7.12 20.08
CA ARG A 128 20.89 8.26 19.30
C ARG A 128 21.49 8.20 17.90
N PRO A 129 20.70 8.33 16.82
CA PRO A 129 21.26 8.38 15.48
C PRO A 129 22.17 9.61 15.35
N SER A 130 23.22 9.45 14.56
CA SER A 130 24.12 10.52 14.17
C SER A 130 23.38 11.57 13.34
N LEU A 131 23.62 12.85 13.62
CA LEU A 131 23.25 13.98 12.76
C LEU A 131 24.34 14.27 11.74
N LYS A 132 25.60 14.02 12.10
CA LYS A 132 26.77 14.27 11.27
C LYS A 132 27.83 13.25 11.60
N ASN A 133 28.44 12.65 10.58
CA ASN A 133 29.56 11.74 10.76
C ASN A 133 30.89 12.45 10.48
N LYS A 134 31.98 11.86 10.96
CA LYS A 134 33.34 12.20 10.57
C LYS A 134 33.67 11.52 9.24
N PRO A 135 34.76 11.90 8.56
CA PRO A 135 35.20 11.25 7.31
C PRO A 135 35.44 9.74 7.42
N ASP A 136 35.75 9.24 8.62
CA ASP A 136 35.93 7.81 8.91
C ASP A 136 34.61 7.04 9.15
N GLY A 137 33.46 7.72 9.06
CA GLY A 137 32.14 7.15 9.28
C GLY A 137 31.69 7.06 10.73
N THR A 138 32.52 7.46 11.69
CA THR A 138 32.12 7.52 13.10
C THR A 138 31.24 8.74 13.37
N PRO A 139 30.30 8.69 14.34
CA PRO A 139 29.49 9.85 14.68
C PRO A 139 30.34 11.04 15.15
N ASP A 140 30.13 12.21 14.54
CA ASP A 140 30.69 13.50 14.96
C ASP A 140 29.70 14.22 15.89
N GLN A 141 28.44 14.28 15.47
CA GLN A 141 27.36 14.89 16.23
C GLN A 141 26.19 13.91 16.32
N LEU A 142 25.73 13.63 17.54
CA LEU A 142 24.53 12.82 17.77
C LEU A 142 23.28 13.70 17.78
N SER A 143 22.14 13.08 17.44
CA SER A 143 20.84 13.72 17.62
C SER A 143 20.53 13.99 19.10
N TYR A 144 19.63 14.93 19.35
CA TYR A 144 19.18 15.27 20.69
C TYR A 144 18.02 14.36 21.13
N PRO A 145 17.93 14.03 22.44
CA PRO A 145 16.79 13.31 22.97
C PRO A 145 15.54 14.21 22.89
N LYS A 146 14.38 13.59 22.72
CA LYS A 146 13.10 14.31 22.71
C LYS A 146 12.38 14.11 24.03
N ASP A 147 11.64 15.12 24.45
CA ASP A 147 10.82 15.03 25.64
C ASP A 147 9.73 13.98 25.47
N VAL A 148 9.52 13.18 26.51
CA VAL A 148 8.49 12.15 26.55
C VAL A 148 7.44 12.55 27.57
N LYS A 149 6.18 12.51 27.17
CA LYS A 149 5.04 12.73 28.06
C LYS A 149 4.05 11.58 27.95
N VAL A 150 3.51 11.15 29.09
CA VAL A 150 2.53 10.07 29.15
C VAL A 150 1.12 10.66 29.10
N PHE A 151 0.30 10.14 28.20
CA PHE A 151 -1.13 10.45 28.11
C PHE A 151 -1.90 9.13 28.07
N ASN A 152 -2.90 8.96 28.92
CA ASN A 152 -3.73 7.76 29.00
C ASN A 152 -2.91 6.46 29.10
N GLY A 153 -1.82 6.50 29.88
CA GLY A 153 -0.91 5.36 30.08
C GLY A 153 -0.03 5.01 28.87
N LYS A 154 -0.05 5.80 27.79
CA LYS A 154 0.84 5.63 26.63
C LYS A 154 1.88 6.75 26.58
N PRO A 155 3.18 6.43 26.37
CA PRO A 155 4.21 7.45 26.17
C PRO A 155 4.12 8.05 24.75
N TYR A 156 4.31 9.37 24.67
CA TYR A 156 4.37 10.14 23.43
C TYR A 156 5.61 11.01 23.42
N VAL A 157 6.17 11.21 22.24
CA VAL A 157 7.32 12.09 22.01
C VAL A 157 6.84 13.47 21.61
N LEU A 158 7.44 14.52 22.19
CA LEU A 158 7.22 15.89 21.75
C LEU A 158 7.98 16.14 20.44
N GLU A 159 7.23 16.56 19.42
CA GLU A 159 7.75 16.96 18.11
C GLU A 159 7.48 18.45 17.87
N HIS A 160 8.50 19.18 17.44
CA HIS A 160 8.36 20.60 17.09
C HIS A 160 7.92 20.77 15.64
N SER A 161 7.15 21.83 15.36
CA SER A 161 6.80 22.23 14.01
C SER A 161 8.05 22.64 13.21
N ILE A 162 8.10 22.29 11.92
CA ILE A 162 9.21 22.62 11.02
C ILE A 162 8.83 23.80 10.14
N ALA A 163 9.23 25.01 10.51
CA ALA A 163 8.97 26.22 9.72
C ALA A 163 10.03 26.41 8.61
N GLY A 164 9.58 26.68 7.38
CA GLY A 164 10.43 27.00 6.25
C GLY A 164 10.55 28.49 5.98
N ASP A 165 11.68 28.92 5.40
CA ASP A 165 11.76 30.22 4.73
C ASP A 165 11.10 30.12 3.36
N TYR A 166 11.38 29.03 2.64
CA TYR A 166 10.80 28.72 1.34
C TYR A 166 10.10 27.36 1.36
N ALA A 167 9.01 27.23 0.61
CA ALA A 167 8.42 25.95 0.26
C ALA A 167 8.32 25.83 -1.27
N PHE A 168 8.96 24.80 -1.82
CA PHE A 168 8.83 24.41 -3.22
C PHE A 168 7.86 23.24 -3.32
N VAL A 169 6.85 23.41 -4.15
CA VAL A 169 5.73 22.48 -4.22
C VAL A 169 5.31 22.31 -5.69
N LYS A 170 4.98 21.08 -6.09
CA LYS A 170 4.56 20.75 -7.47
C LYS A 170 3.05 20.63 -7.57
N ALA A 171 2.44 21.51 -8.36
CA ALA A 171 1.04 21.43 -8.77
C ALA A 171 0.80 20.59 -10.02
N TYR A 172 -0.43 20.11 -10.17
CA TYR A 172 -1.09 19.84 -11.44
C TYR A 172 -1.65 21.10 -12.12
N LYS A 173 -2.40 21.97 -11.42
CA LYS A 173 -3.05 23.17 -12.00
C LYS A 173 -3.09 24.32 -11.02
N ALA A 174 -2.76 25.54 -11.42
CA ALA A 174 -2.89 26.74 -10.57
C ALA A 174 -3.66 27.85 -11.28
N ASP A 175 -4.42 28.65 -10.53
CA ASP A 175 -4.99 29.91 -11.01
C ASP A 175 -4.09 31.11 -10.65
N LYS A 176 -4.46 32.30 -11.16
CA LYS A 176 -3.74 33.56 -10.90
C LYS A 176 -3.76 34.00 -9.44
N LEU A 177 -4.77 33.58 -8.66
CA LEU A 177 -4.90 33.88 -7.23
C LEU A 177 -4.01 32.97 -6.37
N GLY A 178 -3.46 31.91 -6.98
CA GLY A 178 -2.69 30.86 -6.34
C GLY A 178 -3.54 29.72 -5.78
N ASN A 179 -4.84 29.66 -6.08
CA ASN A 179 -5.62 28.45 -5.80
C ASN A 179 -5.23 27.36 -6.78
N CYS A 180 -5.36 26.12 -6.34
CA CYS A 180 -4.60 25.12 -7.04
C CYS A 180 -5.01 23.69 -6.77
N GLN A 181 -4.55 22.88 -7.73
CA GLN A 181 -4.69 21.50 -8.18
C GLN A 181 -3.45 20.58 -8.04
N PHE A 182 -3.45 19.44 -7.35
CA PHE A 182 -2.54 18.29 -7.38
C PHE A 182 -3.31 17.16 -8.05
N ARG A 183 -2.57 16.14 -8.46
CA ARG A 183 -3.14 14.99 -9.14
C ARG A 183 -2.64 13.73 -8.46
N LEU A 184 -3.58 12.86 -8.09
CA LEU A 184 -3.28 11.52 -7.58
C LEU A 184 -2.27 11.54 -6.41
N ALA A 185 -1.26 10.67 -6.44
CA ALA A 185 -0.27 10.52 -5.38
C ALA A 185 0.79 11.65 -5.36
N ALA A 186 0.81 12.54 -6.37
CA ALA A 186 1.67 13.73 -6.37
C ALA A 186 1.28 14.78 -5.31
N ASN A 187 0.12 14.61 -4.64
CA ASN A 187 -0.30 15.43 -3.50
C ASN A 187 0.67 15.32 -2.31
N ASN A 188 0.98 14.09 -1.89
CA ASN A 188 1.96 13.73 -0.86
C ASN A 188 2.35 14.84 0.15
N PHE A 189 3.63 15.22 0.25
CA PHE A 189 4.12 16.24 1.18
C PHE A 189 3.93 17.67 0.67
N ASN A 190 3.62 17.81 -0.63
CA ASN A 190 3.40 19.10 -1.26
C ASN A 190 2.32 19.93 -0.52
N GLY A 191 1.23 19.29 -0.09
CA GLY A 191 0.16 19.93 0.67
C GLY A 191 0.62 20.46 2.01
N ALA A 192 1.22 19.62 2.85
CA ALA A 192 1.67 20.02 4.19
C ALA A 192 2.77 21.10 4.13
N MET A 193 3.76 20.95 3.24
CA MET A 193 4.90 21.86 3.16
C MET A 193 4.53 23.25 2.68
N GLY A 194 3.62 23.36 1.69
CA GLY A 194 3.22 24.67 1.17
C GLY A 194 2.48 25.54 2.19
N ARG A 195 1.98 24.97 3.29
CA ARG A 195 1.32 25.71 4.38
C ARG A 195 2.28 26.25 5.44
N ASN A 196 3.53 25.76 5.48
CA ASN A 196 4.42 25.97 6.61
C ASN A 196 5.71 26.73 6.27
N ALA A 197 5.67 27.61 5.25
CA ALA A 197 6.78 28.47 4.90
C ALA A 197 6.36 29.94 4.73
N LYS A 198 7.32 30.86 4.91
CA LYS A 198 7.12 32.29 4.67
C LYS A 198 6.86 32.57 3.18
N MET A 199 7.60 31.89 2.31
CA MET A 199 7.52 32.01 0.85
C MET A 199 7.18 30.67 0.20
N THR A 200 5.93 30.49 -0.19
CA THR A 200 5.48 29.27 -0.87
C THR A 200 5.33 29.48 -2.37
N ILE A 201 5.95 28.58 -3.15
CA ILE A 201 5.94 28.52 -4.62
C ILE A 201 5.46 27.11 -5.01
N ALA A 202 4.20 26.95 -5.47
CA ALA A 202 3.45 25.69 -5.28
C ALA A 202 2.35 25.38 -6.32
N VAL A 203 1.56 24.25 -6.26
CA VAL A 203 0.40 23.97 -5.34
C VAL A 203 -0.71 22.81 -5.58
N HIS A 204 -1.45 22.34 -4.53
CA HIS A 204 -2.95 22.29 -4.25
C HIS A 204 -3.09 22.95 -2.87
N LEU A 205 -3.42 24.22 -2.81
CA LEU A 205 -3.75 24.93 -1.57
C LEU A 205 -4.70 26.07 -1.91
N PRO A 206 -5.51 26.54 -0.95
CA PRO A 206 -6.13 27.84 -1.05
C PRO A 206 -5.04 28.90 -1.31
N GLY A 207 -5.31 29.84 -2.22
CA GLY A 207 -4.31 30.78 -2.70
C GLY A 207 -3.69 31.65 -1.60
N ILE A 208 -4.31 31.76 -0.43
CA ILE A 208 -3.77 32.49 0.72
C ILE A 208 -2.37 32.02 1.16
N TYR A 209 -2.09 30.71 1.03
CA TYR A 209 -0.80 30.12 1.37
C TYR A 209 0.26 30.38 0.31
N VAL A 210 -0.15 30.67 -0.93
CA VAL A 210 0.73 30.75 -2.10
C VAL A 210 1.12 32.18 -2.34
N LYS A 211 2.43 32.41 -2.50
CA LYS A 211 2.97 33.74 -2.81
C LYS A 211 3.28 33.89 -4.29
N ARG A 212 3.78 32.82 -4.93
CA ARG A 212 4.20 32.82 -6.33
C ARG A 212 3.76 31.55 -7.03
N VAL A 213 3.37 31.68 -8.29
CA VAL A 213 3.00 30.60 -9.18
C VAL A 213 3.92 30.68 -10.40
N ILE A 214 4.48 29.56 -10.82
CA ILE A 214 5.20 29.46 -12.08
C ILE A 214 4.65 28.28 -12.89
N GLN A 215 4.72 28.37 -14.21
CA GLN A 215 4.51 27.21 -15.06
C GLN A 215 5.75 26.32 -14.97
N SER A 216 5.54 25.06 -14.59
CA SER A 216 6.63 24.09 -14.57
C SER A 216 7.00 23.69 -16.00
N THR A 217 8.31 23.61 -16.26
CA THR A 217 8.90 23.31 -17.58
C THR A 217 9.59 21.94 -17.64
N THR A 218 9.72 21.27 -16.50
CA THR A 218 10.40 19.98 -16.39
C THR A 218 9.42 18.82 -16.60
N GLU A 219 9.87 17.81 -17.33
CA GLU A 219 9.14 16.56 -17.52
C GLU A 219 9.00 15.77 -16.21
N LYS A 220 8.03 14.86 -16.16
CA LYS A 220 7.82 13.97 -15.01
C LYS A 220 8.57 12.66 -15.25
N GLY A 221 9.42 12.27 -14.31
CA GLY A 221 10.12 10.99 -14.33
C GLY A 221 9.36 9.89 -13.57
N ILE A 222 9.55 8.64 -13.99
CA ILE A 222 9.15 7.44 -13.26
C ILE A 222 10.41 6.76 -12.74
N GLU A 223 10.47 6.51 -11.42
CA GLU A 223 11.63 5.87 -10.79
C GLU A 223 11.69 4.36 -11.08
N LYS A 224 10.54 3.67 -10.95
CA LYS A 224 10.45 2.23 -11.20
C LYS A 224 9.18 1.91 -11.98
N TYR A 225 9.37 1.49 -13.22
CA TYR A 225 8.28 0.95 -14.02
C TYR A 225 7.93 -0.44 -13.53
N THR A 226 6.65 -0.68 -13.31
CA THR A 226 6.10 -1.99 -12.93
C THR A 226 4.81 -2.20 -13.69
N TRP A 227 4.72 -3.35 -14.36
CA TRP A 227 3.60 -3.71 -15.22
C TRP A 227 2.94 -4.99 -14.70
N ALA A 228 1.68 -5.17 -15.08
CA ALA A 228 0.97 -6.42 -14.94
C ALA A 228 1.78 -7.52 -15.65
N LYS A 229 1.98 -8.63 -14.94
CA LYS A 229 2.68 -9.80 -15.47
C LYS A 229 1.65 -10.75 -16.01
N ASP A 230 1.92 -11.33 -17.17
CA ASP A 230 1.09 -12.38 -17.77
C ASP A 230 1.10 -13.62 -16.85
N GLU A 231 0.02 -14.41 -16.80
CA GLU A 231 -0.10 -15.56 -15.90
C GLU A 231 0.99 -16.63 -16.15
N ASN A 232 1.59 -16.61 -17.34
CA ASN A 232 2.69 -17.49 -17.75
C ASN A 232 4.09 -16.86 -17.58
N ASP A 233 4.21 -15.65 -17.06
CA ASP A 233 5.49 -14.95 -16.95
C ASP A 233 6.32 -15.47 -15.75
N ALA A 234 7.43 -16.14 -16.08
CA ALA A 234 8.42 -16.63 -15.11
C ALA A 234 9.03 -15.52 -14.23
N SER A 235 8.87 -14.25 -14.59
CA SER A 235 9.36 -13.10 -13.82
C SER A 235 8.62 -12.84 -12.50
N ALA A 236 7.42 -13.41 -12.27
CA ALA A 236 6.77 -13.36 -10.96
C ALA A 236 7.59 -14.14 -9.90
N LYS A 237 8.28 -15.21 -10.33
CA LYS A 237 9.16 -16.02 -9.47
C LYS A 237 10.47 -15.31 -9.11
N SER A 238 10.94 -14.34 -9.92
CA SER A 238 12.22 -13.67 -9.68
C SER A 238 12.21 -12.78 -8.42
N ALA A 239 11.06 -12.18 -8.06
CA ALA A 239 10.91 -11.36 -6.85
C ALA A 239 11.09 -12.18 -5.55
N LEU A 240 10.82 -13.50 -5.62
CA LEU A 240 11.00 -14.43 -4.52
C LEU A 240 12.44 -14.99 -4.45
N GLY A 241 13.27 -14.73 -5.46
CA GLY A 241 14.63 -15.28 -5.59
C GLY A 241 14.66 -16.52 -6.48
N THR A 242 15.68 -17.36 -6.33
CA THR A 242 15.85 -18.61 -7.10
C THR A 242 15.96 -19.82 -6.17
N GLY A 243 15.60 -20.99 -6.70
CA GLY A 243 15.68 -22.28 -5.98
C GLY A 243 14.92 -22.30 -4.66
N ASP A 244 15.53 -22.88 -3.63
CA ASP A 244 14.93 -23.05 -2.30
C ASP A 244 14.54 -21.73 -1.62
N THR A 245 15.25 -20.63 -1.92
CA THR A 245 14.93 -19.32 -1.35
C THR A 245 13.57 -18.83 -1.84
N ALA A 246 13.28 -19.02 -3.13
CA ALA A 246 11.98 -18.66 -3.71
C ALA A 246 10.84 -19.45 -3.06
N ALA A 247 11.02 -20.76 -2.88
CA ALA A 247 10.02 -21.62 -2.25
C ALA A 247 9.75 -21.21 -0.78
N LYS A 248 10.79 -20.84 -0.03
CA LYS A 248 10.65 -20.32 1.35
C LYS A 248 9.85 -19.02 1.39
N ARG A 249 10.19 -18.06 0.53
CA ARG A 249 9.49 -16.76 0.48
C ARG A 249 8.05 -16.92 -0.01
N GLU A 250 7.80 -17.78 -0.98
CA GLU A 250 6.44 -18.07 -1.44
C GLU A 250 5.57 -18.60 -0.30
N ARG A 251 6.11 -19.52 0.51
CA ARG A 251 5.42 -20.04 1.70
C ARG A 251 5.06 -18.93 2.68
N ILE A 252 6.00 -18.04 2.98
CA ILE A 252 5.78 -16.89 3.87
C ILE A 252 4.66 -15.99 3.32
N VAL A 253 4.73 -15.65 2.04
CA VAL A 253 3.75 -14.78 1.36
C VAL A 253 2.35 -15.40 1.36
N ARG A 254 2.23 -16.70 1.05
CA ARG A 254 0.95 -17.43 1.11
C ARG A 254 0.36 -17.45 2.51
N ARG A 255 1.19 -17.63 3.54
CA ARG A 255 0.71 -17.59 4.93
C ARG A 255 0.30 -16.19 5.34
N ALA A 256 1.04 -15.16 4.95
CA ALA A 256 0.70 -13.77 5.21
C ALA A 256 -0.63 -13.37 4.55
N ALA A 257 -0.94 -13.91 3.36
CA ALA A 257 -2.21 -13.66 2.69
C ALA A 257 -3.44 -14.15 3.48
N LYS A 258 -3.28 -15.11 4.41
CA LYS A 258 -4.37 -15.57 5.29
C LYS A 258 -4.72 -14.58 6.41
N GLU A 259 -3.94 -13.52 6.59
CA GLU A 259 -4.23 -12.46 7.55
C GLU A 259 -5.34 -11.51 7.07
N PHE A 260 -5.57 -11.43 5.75
CA PHE A 260 -6.61 -10.58 5.18
C PHE A 260 -8.00 -11.11 5.50
N LYS A 261 -8.91 -10.18 5.82
CA LYS A 261 -10.35 -10.44 5.95
C LYS A 261 -11.11 -9.45 5.07
N ASN A 262 -12.29 -9.84 4.61
CA ASN A 262 -13.15 -8.96 3.83
C ASN A 262 -13.47 -7.68 4.62
N GLY A 263 -13.39 -6.53 3.96
CA GLY A 263 -13.63 -5.21 4.57
C GLY A 263 -12.44 -4.58 5.29
N MET A 264 -11.28 -5.24 5.36
CA MET A 264 -10.08 -4.67 5.99
C MET A 264 -9.43 -3.58 5.12
N TYR A 265 -8.92 -2.54 5.80
CA TYR A 265 -7.91 -1.63 5.27
C TYR A 265 -6.52 -2.12 5.68
N ALA A 266 -5.66 -2.38 4.70
CA ALA A 266 -4.32 -2.90 4.94
C ALA A 266 -3.21 -1.98 4.41
N ASN A 267 -2.10 -1.91 5.13
CA ASN A 267 -0.85 -1.32 4.67
C ASN A 267 0.22 -2.41 4.48
N LEU A 268 0.88 -2.40 3.32
CA LEU A 268 1.82 -3.44 2.93
C LEU A 268 3.19 -2.84 2.66
N GLY A 269 4.16 -3.23 3.48
CA GLY A 269 5.56 -2.85 3.32
C GLY A 269 6.17 -3.45 2.05
N ILE A 270 7.20 -2.78 1.54
CA ILE A 270 7.91 -3.19 0.33
C ILE A 270 8.48 -4.61 0.48
N GLY A 271 8.49 -5.38 -0.62
CA GLY A 271 9.03 -6.74 -0.69
C GLY A 271 7.94 -7.80 -0.56
N MET A 272 8.18 -8.84 0.25
CA MET A 272 7.22 -9.94 0.46
C MET A 272 5.79 -9.50 0.82
N PRO A 273 5.55 -8.47 1.67
CA PRO A 273 4.19 -8.07 1.98
C PRO A 273 3.38 -7.61 0.77
N MET A 274 4.00 -6.92 -0.21
CA MET A 274 3.30 -6.50 -1.44
C MET A 274 2.97 -7.67 -2.38
N LEU A 275 3.59 -8.84 -2.18
CA LEU A 275 3.26 -10.06 -2.93
C LEU A 275 2.07 -10.80 -2.32
N ALA A 276 1.70 -10.52 -1.06
CA ALA A 276 0.60 -11.21 -0.39
C ALA A 276 -0.75 -10.95 -1.07
N PRO A 277 -1.04 -9.73 -1.60
CA PRO A 277 -2.19 -9.50 -2.44
C PRO A 277 -2.06 -10.05 -3.85
N SER A 278 -0.87 -10.39 -4.37
CA SER A 278 -0.69 -10.81 -5.79
C SER A 278 -1.35 -12.14 -6.13
N PHE A 279 -1.97 -12.83 -5.15
CA PHE A 279 -3.03 -13.83 -5.39
C PHE A 279 -4.36 -13.19 -5.84
N VAL A 280 -4.33 -11.88 -6.07
CA VAL A 280 -5.32 -10.96 -6.63
C VAL A 280 -4.48 -10.06 -7.55
N GLY A 281 -4.49 -10.31 -8.86
CA GLY A 281 -3.42 -9.90 -9.80
C GLY A 281 -3.11 -8.38 -9.91
N PRO A 282 -1.91 -8.01 -10.40
CA PRO A 282 -1.55 -6.62 -10.72
C PRO A 282 -2.26 -6.10 -12.00
N GLU A 283 -2.51 -4.79 -12.10
CA GLU A 283 -3.38 -4.20 -13.15
C GLU A 283 -2.73 -3.11 -14.03
N VAL A 284 -1.43 -2.83 -13.91
CA VAL A 284 -0.81 -1.76 -14.73
C VAL A 284 -0.49 -2.29 -16.13
N GLU A 285 -1.28 -1.91 -17.12
CA GLU A 285 -1.00 -2.24 -18.51
C GLU A 285 0.12 -1.35 -19.08
N LYS A 286 0.94 -1.91 -19.97
CA LYS A 286 2.03 -1.17 -20.61
C LYS A 286 1.47 -0.01 -21.45
N GLY A 287 2.00 1.19 -21.24
CA GLY A 287 1.53 2.43 -21.88
C GLY A 287 0.47 3.17 -21.06
N THR A 288 0.03 2.62 -19.92
CA THR A 288 -0.92 3.27 -19.00
C THR A 288 -0.25 3.81 -17.73
N GLU A 289 1.07 3.65 -17.62
CA GLU A 289 1.83 4.17 -16.49
C GLU A 289 1.68 5.69 -16.30
N ASP A 290 1.63 6.12 -15.04
CA ASP A 290 1.45 7.53 -14.68
C ASP A 290 2.44 7.93 -13.58
N ALA A 291 3.29 8.92 -13.87
CA ALA A 291 4.28 9.42 -12.93
C ALA A 291 3.67 10.08 -11.67
N ASP A 292 2.39 10.45 -11.71
CA ASP A 292 1.66 10.95 -10.54
C ASP A 292 1.06 9.82 -9.67
N LEU A 293 1.19 8.55 -10.07
CA LEU A 293 0.57 7.42 -9.39
C LEU A 293 1.55 6.27 -9.15
N ILE A 294 2.15 6.30 -7.96
CA ILE A 294 3.11 5.30 -7.50
C ILE A 294 2.76 4.78 -6.11
N ASN A 295 3.24 3.59 -5.78
CA ASN A 295 3.17 3.04 -4.42
C ASN A 295 4.33 3.51 -3.51
N ALA A 296 4.34 3.05 -2.26
CA ALA A 296 5.41 3.35 -1.31
C ALA A 296 6.80 2.87 -1.77
N GLY A 297 6.86 1.82 -2.59
CA GLY A 297 8.06 1.25 -3.22
C GLY A 297 8.59 2.04 -4.43
N LYS A 298 7.89 3.11 -4.83
CA LYS A 298 8.18 3.95 -6.01
C LYS A 298 7.86 3.29 -7.34
N GLU A 299 7.03 2.25 -7.31
CA GLU A 299 6.57 1.50 -8.48
C GLU A 299 5.27 2.10 -9.00
N THR A 300 5.09 2.12 -10.32
CA THR A 300 3.83 2.51 -10.96
C THR A 300 2.69 1.58 -10.57
N VAL A 301 1.52 2.15 -10.27
CA VAL A 301 0.32 1.41 -9.86
C VAL A 301 -0.96 1.96 -10.49
N THR A 302 -2.07 1.24 -10.37
CA THR A 302 -3.43 1.70 -10.71
C THR A 302 -4.26 1.95 -9.45
N LEU A 303 -5.41 2.60 -9.61
CA LEU A 303 -6.43 2.74 -8.58
C LEU A 303 -7.66 1.93 -8.95
N LYS A 304 -8.24 1.23 -7.96
CA LYS A 304 -9.53 0.56 -8.11
C LYS A 304 -10.68 1.57 -8.03
N PRO A 305 -11.87 1.26 -8.60
CA PRO A 305 -13.08 2.06 -8.38
C PRO A 305 -13.35 2.29 -6.89
N GLY A 306 -13.70 3.53 -6.52
CA GLY A 306 -13.90 3.93 -5.12
C GLY A 306 -12.62 4.33 -4.37
N ALA A 307 -11.45 4.32 -5.02
CA ALA A 307 -10.23 4.82 -4.41
C ALA A 307 -10.30 6.33 -4.10
N ALA A 308 -9.63 6.73 -3.01
CA ALA A 308 -9.44 8.12 -2.62
C ALA A 308 -7.95 8.45 -2.53
N VAL A 309 -7.60 9.71 -2.83
CA VAL A 309 -6.24 10.24 -2.75
C VAL A 309 -6.17 11.41 -1.79
N PHE A 310 -5.10 11.48 -1.01
CA PHE A 310 -4.95 12.45 0.08
C PHE A 310 -3.46 12.79 0.28
N GLY A 311 -3.20 13.87 1.03
CA GLY A 311 -1.85 14.29 1.38
C GLY A 311 -1.19 13.38 2.41
N SER A 312 0.12 13.50 2.55
CA SER A 312 0.90 12.70 3.51
C SER A 312 0.47 12.96 4.96
N GLU A 313 0.06 14.17 5.30
CA GLU A 313 -0.46 14.53 6.62
C GLU A 313 -1.69 13.72 7.01
N GLU A 314 -2.64 13.54 6.09
CA GLU A 314 -3.86 12.76 6.30
C GLU A 314 -3.53 11.26 6.32
N SER A 315 -2.67 10.81 5.41
CA SER A 315 -2.20 9.42 5.35
C SER A 315 -1.62 8.95 6.69
N PHE A 316 -0.67 9.71 7.24
CA PHE A 316 -0.09 9.38 8.54
C PHE A 316 -1.05 9.66 9.71
N GLY A 317 -2.00 10.59 9.56
CA GLY A 317 -3.12 10.77 10.50
C GLY A 317 -3.97 9.50 10.65
N MET A 318 -4.35 8.88 9.53
CA MET A 318 -5.08 7.61 9.50
C MET A 318 -4.28 6.46 10.13
N ILE A 319 -2.98 6.37 9.79
CA ILE A 319 -2.09 5.33 10.35
C ILE A 319 -1.98 5.49 11.87
N ARG A 320 -1.58 6.67 12.37
CA ARG A 320 -1.37 6.89 13.81
C ARG A 320 -2.65 6.79 14.63
N SER A 321 -3.79 7.14 14.05
CA SER A 321 -5.09 6.98 14.72
C SER A 321 -5.60 5.53 14.75
N GLY A 322 -4.86 4.58 14.16
CA GLY A 322 -5.22 3.16 14.17
C GLY A 322 -6.41 2.83 13.27
N ARG A 323 -6.58 3.56 12.16
CA ARG A 323 -7.66 3.33 11.18
C ARG A 323 -7.30 2.28 10.13
N ILE A 324 -6.05 1.80 10.14
CA ILE A 324 -5.60 0.68 9.32
C ILE A 324 -5.76 -0.59 10.16
N ASP A 325 -6.53 -1.57 9.67
CA ASP A 325 -6.79 -2.80 10.40
C ASP A 325 -5.54 -3.70 10.48
N LEU A 326 -4.77 -3.76 9.39
CA LEU A 326 -3.64 -4.67 9.24
C LEU A 326 -2.44 -3.97 8.60
N THR A 327 -1.28 -4.06 9.24
CA THR A 327 0.01 -3.70 8.65
C THR A 327 0.87 -4.94 8.51
N ILE A 328 1.33 -5.24 7.29
CA ILE A 328 2.30 -6.32 7.05
C ILE A 328 3.62 -5.69 6.59
N LEU A 329 4.73 -5.99 7.26
CA LEU A 329 6.04 -5.45 6.88
C LEU A 329 7.18 -6.45 7.04
N GLY A 330 8.34 -6.12 6.45
CA GLY A 330 9.58 -6.87 6.64
C GLY A 330 10.33 -6.43 7.90
N ALA A 331 11.18 -7.32 8.40
CA ALA A 331 12.08 -7.07 9.52
C ALA A 331 13.49 -7.61 9.30
N MET A 332 14.46 -6.98 9.95
CA MET A 332 15.80 -7.54 10.15
C MET A 332 15.83 -8.40 11.41
N GLN A 333 15.26 -7.94 12.51
CA GLN A 333 15.13 -8.68 13.77
C GLN A 333 13.82 -8.34 14.46
N VAL A 334 13.30 -9.29 15.24
CA VAL A 334 12.15 -9.11 16.14
C VAL A 334 12.53 -9.66 17.52
N SER A 335 12.24 -8.91 18.60
CA SER A 335 12.50 -9.37 19.97
C SER A 335 11.36 -10.25 20.51
N ALA A 336 11.60 -10.93 21.64
CA ALA A 336 10.59 -11.76 22.28
C ALA A 336 9.32 -10.98 22.68
N ASN A 337 9.49 -9.69 22.95
CA ASN A 337 8.43 -8.78 23.38
C ASN A 337 7.93 -7.91 22.22
N GLY A 338 8.26 -8.25 20.97
CA GLY A 338 7.72 -7.58 19.78
C GLY A 338 8.42 -6.29 19.37
N ASP A 339 9.61 -6.00 19.90
CA ASP A 339 10.43 -4.92 19.36
C ASP A 339 10.86 -5.25 17.93
N LEU A 340 10.90 -4.24 17.06
CA LEU A 340 11.16 -4.41 15.65
C LEU A 340 12.38 -3.59 15.21
N ALA A 341 13.32 -4.24 14.51
CA ALA A 341 14.44 -3.59 13.84
C ALA A 341 14.38 -3.81 12.32
N ASN A 342 14.31 -2.73 11.53
CA ASN A 342 14.20 -2.84 10.07
C ASN A 342 14.76 -1.67 9.23
N TRP A 343 15.43 -0.68 9.84
CA TRP A 343 15.68 0.61 9.18
C TRP A 343 17.17 1.01 9.04
N MET A 344 18.07 0.39 9.81
CA MET A 344 19.50 0.70 9.80
C MET A 344 20.34 -0.52 10.18
N LEU A 345 21.51 -0.63 9.56
CA LEU A 345 22.60 -1.52 9.98
C LEU A 345 23.86 -0.66 10.20
N PRO A 346 24.81 -1.07 11.06
CA PRO A 346 26.10 -0.38 11.17
C PRO A 346 26.75 -0.24 9.78
N GLY A 347 27.11 1.00 9.41
CA GLY A 347 27.69 1.34 8.10
C GLY A 347 26.72 1.38 6.91
N LYS A 348 25.41 1.18 7.12
CA LYS A 348 24.37 1.31 6.09
C LYS A 348 23.10 1.94 6.64
N VAL A 349 22.76 3.13 6.15
CA VAL A 349 21.62 3.90 6.64
C VAL A 349 20.66 4.12 5.49
N LYS A 350 19.43 3.62 5.62
CA LYS A 350 18.35 3.91 4.67
C LYS A 350 17.31 4.87 5.24
N GLY A 351 17.10 4.86 6.56
CA GLY A 351 16.07 5.63 7.25
C GLY A 351 14.83 4.77 7.53
N PHE A 352 13.94 5.26 8.40
CA PHE A 352 12.75 4.50 8.83
C PHE A 352 11.59 4.59 7.83
N GLY A 353 11.59 5.56 6.90
CA GLY A 353 10.46 5.80 6.00
C GLY A 353 9.15 6.00 6.76
N GLY A 354 8.15 5.13 6.55
CA GLY A 354 6.90 5.13 7.31
C GLY A 354 6.82 4.07 8.41
N ALA A 355 7.86 3.24 8.60
CA ALA A 355 7.76 2.03 9.42
C ALA A 355 7.42 2.31 10.89
N MET A 356 7.98 3.39 11.47
CA MET A 356 7.74 3.76 12.86
C MET A 356 6.28 4.15 13.11
N ASP A 357 5.66 4.94 12.21
CA ASP A 357 4.24 5.28 12.32
C ASP A 357 3.34 4.05 12.16
N LEU A 358 3.67 3.17 11.21
CA LEU A 358 2.90 1.96 10.89
C LEU A 358 2.77 0.99 12.07
N VAL A 359 3.75 0.97 12.97
CA VAL A 359 3.74 0.11 14.17
C VAL A 359 3.41 0.88 15.45
N SER A 360 3.12 2.18 15.37
CA SER A 360 2.97 3.06 16.54
C SER A 360 1.67 2.87 17.32
N ASN A 361 0.65 2.22 16.72
CA ASN A 361 -0.66 2.03 17.34
C ASN A 361 -1.14 0.57 17.29
N PRO A 362 -0.44 -0.35 17.98
CA PRO A 362 -0.76 -1.78 17.95
C PRO A 362 -2.11 -2.13 18.60
N LYS A 363 -2.76 -1.19 19.29
CA LYS A 363 -4.12 -1.37 19.84
C LYS A 363 -5.20 -1.27 18.77
N GLY A 364 -4.99 -0.42 17.75
CA GLY A 364 -5.94 -0.23 16.65
C GLY A 364 -5.54 -0.95 15.36
N THR A 365 -4.25 -1.29 15.21
CA THR A 365 -3.71 -1.90 14.00
C THR A 365 -2.99 -3.19 14.34
N LYS A 366 -3.40 -4.31 13.72
CA LYS A 366 -2.66 -5.57 13.80
C LYS A 366 -1.36 -5.42 13.00
N VAL A 367 -0.21 -5.73 13.62
CA VAL A 367 1.09 -5.72 12.95
C VAL A 367 1.57 -7.14 12.73
N VAL A 368 1.89 -7.48 11.47
CA VAL A 368 2.41 -8.78 11.07
C VAL A 368 3.77 -8.60 10.41
N VAL A 369 4.77 -9.33 10.89
CA VAL A 369 6.11 -9.32 10.31
C VAL A 369 6.28 -10.52 9.39
N THR A 370 6.82 -10.28 8.19
CA THR A 370 7.20 -11.32 7.23
C THR A 370 8.71 -11.29 7.02
N MET A 371 9.40 -12.38 7.37
CA MET A 371 10.84 -12.50 7.23
C MET A 371 11.28 -13.95 7.12
N GLU A 372 12.49 -14.17 6.59
CA GLU A 372 13.18 -15.45 6.73
C GLU A 372 13.60 -15.65 8.20
N HIS A 373 13.39 -16.87 8.73
CA HIS A 373 13.61 -17.23 10.15
C HIS A 373 15.06 -17.09 10.59
N THR A 374 16.02 -17.19 9.68
CA THR A 374 17.44 -17.02 9.95
C THR A 374 18.06 -16.10 8.91
N ASP A 375 19.21 -15.51 9.22
CA ASP A 375 20.04 -14.85 8.21
C ASP A 375 20.75 -15.87 7.30
N LYS A 376 21.52 -15.37 6.34
CA LYS A 376 22.28 -16.21 5.40
C LYS A 376 23.38 -17.06 6.06
N LYS A 377 23.79 -16.71 7.28
CA LYS A 377 24.79 -17.44 8.08
C LYS A 377 24.13 -18.42 9.05
N GLY A 378 22.79 -18.51 9.08
CA GLY A 378 22.04 -19.37 9.97
C GLY A 378 21.74 -18.75 11.34
N ASN A 379 22.09 -17.48 11.57
CA ASN A 379 21.80 -16.80 12.83
C ASN A 379 20.28 -16.58 12.96
N PRO A 380 19.71 -16.68 14.17
CA PRO A 380 18.28 -16.59 14.42
C PRO A 380 17.71 -15.20 14.09
N LYS A 381 16.52 -15.17 13.46
CA LYS A 381 15.71 -13.97 13.14
C LYS A 381 14.23 -14.09 13.54
N ILE A 382 13.69 -15.32 13.68
CA ILE A 382 12.40 -15.76 14.28
C ILE A 382 11.22 -15.99 13.27
N GLY A 383 10.30 -16.91 13.62
CA GLY A 383 9.32 -17.61 12.75
C GLY A 383 7.85 -17.22 12.93
N VAL A 384 6.89 -18.17 12.84
CA VAL A 384 5.46 -17.87 13.06
C VAL A 384 5.12 -17.96 14.54
N PHE A 385 5.03 -16.79 15.17
CA PHE A 385 4.75 -16.64 16.58
C PHE A 385 3.63 -15.61 16.78
N ASP A 386 2.74 -15.90 17.72
CA ASP A 386 1.97 -14.85 18.37
C ASP A 386 2.88 -14.19 19.40
N VAL A 387 2.82 -12.85 19.47
CA VAL A 387 3.62 -12.05 20.38
C VAL A 387 2.71 -11.34 21.34
N ASP A 388 2.82 -11.68 22.61
CA ASP A 388 2.20 -10.94 23.70
C ASP A 388 3.26 -10.07 24.37
N PHE A 389 2.98 -8.77 24.51
CA PHE A 389 3.95 -7.81 25.03
C PHE A 389 4.39 -8.07 26.48
N ALA A 390 3.63 -8.87 27.24
CA ALA A 390 3.95 -9.20 28.63
C ALA A 390 4.54 -10.60 28.80
N THR A 391 4.11 -11.55 27.99
CA THR A 391 4.39 -12.98 28.17
C THR A 391 5.25 -13.59 27.07
N GLY A 392 5.60 -12.81 26.04
CA GLY A 392 6.57 -13.15 25.01
C GLY A 392 5.99 -13.94 23.85
N LEU A 393 6.83 -14.78 23.25
CA LEU A 393 6.51 -15.53 22.03
C LEU A 393 5.74 -16.82 22.31
N THR A 394 4.73 -17.12 21.49
CA THR A 394 4.05 -18.41 21.44
C THR A 394 4.06 -18.97 20.02
N LEU A 395 4.65 -20.16 19.84
CA LEU A 395 4.65 -20.90 18.58
C LEU A 395 3.25 -21.48 18.35
N VAL A 396 2.55 -20.98 17.33
CA VAL A 396 1.15 -21.34 17.03
C VAL A 396 0.99 -22.17 15.76
N GLU A 397 1.94 -22.07 14.84
CA GLU A 397 1.99 -22.86 13.61
C GLU A 397 3.41 -23.33 13.30
N ILE A 398 3.53 -24.54 12.73
CA ILE A 398 4.83 -25.12 12.33
C ILE A 398 4.81 -25.64 10.89
N ALA A 399 5.86 -25.35 10.13
CA ALA A 399 5.95 -25.79 8.74
C ALA A 399 6.13 -27.32 8.62
N ASP A 400 5.60 -27.91 7.55
CA ASP A 400 5.78 -29.33 7.26
C ASP A 400 7.27 -29.71 7.17
N GLY A 401 7.63 -30.80 7.84
CA GLY A 401 9.01 -31.29 7.94
C GLY A 401 9.92 -30.54 8.93
N VAL A 402 9.40 -29.56 9.68
CA VAL A 402 10.16 -28.82 10.72
C VAL A 402 9.72 -29.29 12.10
N THR A 403 10.68 -29.50 13.02
CA THR A 403 10.39 -29.89 14.40
C THR A 403 10.46 -28.71 15.37
N VAL A 404 9.86 -28.84 16.54
CA VAL A 404 9.93 -27.81 17.60
C VAL A 404 11.38 -27.63 18.05
N GLU A 405 12.17 -28.70 18.12
CA GLU A 405 13.58 -28.69 18.48
C GLU A 405 14.42 -27.90 17.47
N GLU A 406 14.11 -28.02 16.17
CA GLU A 406 14.75 -27.21 15.14
C GLU A 406 14.42 -25.72 15.30
N ILE A 407 13.16 -25.38 15.60
CA ILE A 407 12.79 -24.00 15.87
C ILE A 407 13.50 -23.47 17.11
N LYS A 408 13.61 -24.28 18.17
CA LYS A 408 14.38 -23.93 19.39
C LYS A 408 15.85 -23.67 19.08
N SER A 409 16.49 -24.50 18.25
CA SER A 409 17.91 -24.30 17.91
C SER A 409 18.15 -23.07 17.01
N LYS A 410 17.10 -22.57 16.34
CA LYS A 410 17.14 -21.42 15.43
C LYS A 410 16.42 -20.18 15.98
N THR A 411 16.09 -20.16 17.26
CA THR A 411 15.42 -19.03 17.92
C THR A 411 16.10 -18.78 19.26
N GLU A 412 16.76 -17.64 19.39
CA GLU A 412 17.48 -17.28 20.62
C GLU A 412 16.52 -16.94 21.77
N ALA A 413 15.42 -16.26 21.45
CA ALA A 413 14.39 -15.91 22.43
C ALA A 413 13.65 -17.16 22.95
N PRO A 414 13.39 -17.25 24.26
CA PRO A 414 12.52 -18.29 24.79
C PRO A 414 11.08 -18.11 24.26
N PHE A 415 10.39 -19.23 24.02
CA PHE A 415 9.02 -19.22 23.56
C PHE A 415 8.21 -20.39 24.14
N LYS A 416 6.90 -20.18 24.24
CA LYS A 416 5.93 -21.24 24.57
C LYS A 416 5.49 -21.95 23.29
N VAL A 417 5.05 -23.19 23.41
CA VAL A 417 4.40 -23.92 22.32
C VAL A 417 2.91 -23.97 22.64
N ALA A 418 2.06 -23.59 21.69
CA ALA A 418 0.61 -23.67 21.87
C ALA A 418 0.17 -25.13 22.07
N ASP A 419 -0.75 -25.38 22.99
CA ASP A 419 -1.30 -26.72 23.24
C ASP A 419 -1.97 -27.30 21.99
N ASP A 420 -2.53 -26.43 21.13
CA ASP A 420 -3.17 -26.78 19.87
C ASP A 420 -2.29 -26.47 18.64
N LEU A 421 -0.95 -26.57 18.77
CA LEU A 421 0.02 -26.29 17.69
C LEU A 421 -0.44 -26.88 16.35
N LYS A 422 -0.62 -26.00 15.36
CA LYS A 422 -1.17 -26.38 14.04
C LYS A 422 -0.07 -26.55 13.00
N PRO A 423 -0.26 -27.44 12.01
CA PRO A 423 0.56 -27.37 10.80
C PRO A 423 0.28 -26.04 10.09
N MET A 424 1.34 -25.34 9.70
CA MET A 424 1.26 -24.14 8.88
C MET A 424 0.65 -24.51 7.52
N PHE A 425 -0.27 -23.70 7.05
CA PHE A 425 -1.02 -23.95 5.83
C PHE A 425 -0.07 -24.20 4.63
N GLY A 426 -0.09 -25.42 4.09
CA GLY A 426 0.74 -25.87 2.97
C GLY A 426 0.04 -26.89 2.07
N LEU A 427 0.74 -27.36 1.03
CA LEU A 427 0.15 -28.24 0.00
C LEU A 427 -0.46 -29.52 0.58
N ARG A 428 0.17 -30.13 1.59
CA ARG A 428 -0.35 -31.34 2.26
C ARG A 428 -1.65 -31.09 3.03
N SER A 429 -1.79 -29.94 3.70
CA SER A 429 -3.04 -29.57 4.37
C SER A 429 -4.15 -29.25 3.36
N LEU A 430 -3.80 -28.68 2.21
CA LEU A 430 -4.74 -28.42 1.10
C LEU A 430 -5.26 -29.73 0.50
N VAL A 431 -4.36 -30.69 0.25
CA VAL A 431 -4.70 -32.05 -0.20
C VAL A 431 -5.52 -32.77 0.87
N ALA A 432 -5.18 -32.67 2.15
CA ALA A 432 -5.95 -33.29 3.23
C ALA A 432 -7.36 -32.68 3.38
N MET A 433 -7.51 -31.36 3.18
CA MET A 433 -8.77 -30.65 3.24
C MET A 433 -9.66 -30.98 2.02
N ALA A 434 -9.08 -30.95 0.82
CA ALA A 434 -9.73 -31.42 -0.40
C ALA A 434 -10.16 -32.90 -0.27
N MET A 435 -9.28 -33.75 0.26
CA MET A 435 -9.60 -35.16 0.53
C MET A 435 -10.69 -35.34 1.58
N LYS A 436 -10.77 -34.46 2.59
CA LYS A 436 -11.90 -34.44 3.55
C LYS A 436 -13.20 -34.05 2.86
N VAL A 437 -13.20 -33.02 2.01
CA VAL A 437 -14.37 -32.57 1.24
C VAL A 437 -14.85 -33.68 0.30
N VAL A 438 -13.94 -34.33 -0.43
CA VAL A 438 -14.29 -35.47 -1.29
C VAL A 438 -14.78 -36.65 -0.43
N SER A 439 -14.10 -37.00 0.66
CA SER A 439 -14.49 -38.12 1.53
C SER A 439 -15.83 -37.93 2.23
N ALA A 440 -16.22 -36.68 2.54
CA ALA A 440 -17.51 -36.37 3.14
C ALA A 440 -18.67 -36.61 2.16
N ASN A 441 -18.44 -36.48 0.86
CA ASN A 441 -19.47 -36.62 -0.18
C ASN A 441 -19.54 -38.03 -0.79
N VAL A 442 -18.44 -38.79 -0.81
CA VAL A 442 -18.39 -40.10 -1.49
C VAL A 442 -17.81 -41.26 -0.64
N GLY A 443 -17.45 -41.01 0.62
CA GLY A 443 -16.85 -41.99 1.53
C GLY A 443 -15.33 -42.20 1.30
N LYS A 444 -14.60 -42.56 2.37
CA LYS A 444 -13.11 -42.57 2.39
C LYS A 444 -12.45 -43.45 1.31
N LEU A 445 -12.98 -44.65 1.05
CA LEU A 445 -12.41 -45.59 0.09
C LEU A 445 -12.61 -45.11 -1.36
N ARG A 446 -13.79 -44.56 -1.66
CA ARG A 446 -14.13 -44.03 -2.98
C ARG A 446 -13.39 -42.73 -3.27
N ALA A 447 -13.22 -41.87 -2.25
CA ALA A 447 -12.43 -40.64 -2.34
C ALA A 447 -10.96 -40.88 -2.69
N LYS A 448 -10.32 -41.90 -2.09
CA LYS A 448 -8.94 -42.28 -2.44
C LYS A 448 -8.78 -42.70 -3.90
N ARG A 449 -9.76 -43.43 -4.43
CA ARG A 449 -9.75 -43.90 -5.82
C ARG A 449 -9.99 -42.76 -6.80
N ILE A 450 -10.98 -41.91 -6.53
CA ILE A 450 -11.28 -40.72 -7.33
C ILE A 450 -10.08 -39.76 -7.36
N TRP A 451 -9.42 -39.54 -6.21
CA TRP A 451 -8.24 -38.69 -6.14
C TRP A 451 -7.06 -39.22 -6.96
N ALA A 452 -6.89 -40.54 -7.02
CA ALA A 452 -5.82 -41.18 -7.79
C ALA A 452 -6.06 -41.12 -9.31
N GLU A 453 -7.32 -41.03 -9.73
CA GLU A 453 -7.74 -41.06 -11.14
C GLU A 453 -8.15 -39.66 -11.67
N MET A 454 -8.15 -38.62 -10.82
CA MET A 454 -8.61 -37.28 -11.16
C MET A 454 -7.66 -36.54 -12.12
N PRO A 455 -8.18 -35.89 -13.18
CA PRO A 455 -7.38 -35.03 -14.05
C PRO A 455 -6.73 -33.89 -13.27
N ARG A 456 -5.44 -33.60 -13.52
CA ARG A 456 -4.69 -32.54 -12.83
C ARG A 456 -5.37 -31.17 -12.81
N PRO A 457 -6.07 -30.70 -13.87
CA PRO A 457 -6.80 -29.44 -13.84
C PRO A 457 -7.93 -29.41 -12.79
N LEU A 458 -8.66 -30.52 -12.65
CA LEU A 458 -9.76 -30.66 -11.69
C LEU A 458 -9.24 -30.74 -10.25
N VAL A 459 -8.09 -31.39 -10.03
CA VAL A 459 -7.38 -31.38 -8.74
C VAL A 459 -7.01 -29.94 -8.37
N LEU A 460 -6.50 -29.15 -9.32
CA LEU A 460 -6.10 -27.77 -9.09
C LEU A 460 -7.29 -26.87 -8.73
N GLU A 461 -8.43 -27.04 -9.41
CA GLU A 461 -9.66 -26.29 -9.14
C GLU A 461 -10.23 -26.60 -7.74
N ILE A 462 -10.26 -27.88 -7.35
CA ILE A 462 -10.70 -28.29 -6.00
C ILE A 462 -9.77 -27.73 -4.92
N LEU A 463 -8.46 -27.74 -5.16
CA LEU A 463 -7.46 -27.19 -4.26
C LEU A 463 -7.63 -25.66 -4.11
N LEU A 464 -7.91 -24.93 -5.19
CA LEU A 464 -8.18 -23.49 -5.18
C LEU A 464 -9.49 -23.14 -4.45
N GLN A 465 -10.54 -23.96 -4.62
CA GLN A 465 -11.80 -23.77 -3.87
C GLN A 465 -11.60 -24.04 -2.36
N ALA A 466 -10.86 -25.08 -1.99
CA ALA A 466 -10.50 -25.35 -0.60
C ALA A 466 -9.60 -24.25 0.00
N GLU A 467 -8.81 -23.56 -0.81
CA GLU A 467 -7.93 -22.45 -0.39
C GLU A 467 -8.71 -21.17 -0.02
N THR A 468 -9.87 -20.93 -0.62
CA THR A 468 -10.62 -19.66 -0.52
C THR A 468 -11.75 -19.67 0.51
N ASN A 469 -12.05 -20.83 1.12
CA ASN A 469 -13.15 -21.03 2.09
C ASN A 469 -14.52 -20.52 1.57
N GLN A 470 -14.69 -20.45 0.24
CA GLN A 470 -15.96 -20.10 -0.39
C GLN A 470 -16.90 -21.31 -0.41
N PRO A 471 -18.24 -21.11 -0.35
CA PRO A 471 -19.18 -22.19 -0.58
C PRO A 471 -18.93 -22.80 -1.98
N PRO A 472 -19.09 -24.12 -2.13
CA PRO A 472 -18.77 -24.80 -3.39
C PRO A 472 -19.54 -24.17 -4.55
N ARG A 473 -18.85 -23.53 -5.48
CA ARG A 473 -19.43 -23.16 -6.78
C ARG A 473 -19.56 -24.43 -7.61
N ALA A 474 -20.66 -24.55 -8.35
CA ALA A 474 -20.77 -25.59 -9.38
C ALA A 474 -19.56 -25.47 -10.34
N LEU A 475 -18.91 -26.60 -10.62
CA LEU A 475 -17.79 -26.71 -11.56
C LEU A 475 -18.15 -26.01 -12.88
N SER A 476 -17.21 -25.27 -13.46
CA SER A 476 -17.46 -24.58 -14.72
C SER A 476 -17.87 -25.58 -15.83
N PRO A 477 -18.80 -25.22 -16.75
CA PRO A 477 -19.18 -26.09 -17.87
C PRO A 477 -18.01 -26.46 -18.80
N ALA A 478 -16.87 -25.75 -18.72
CA ALA A 478 -15.73 -25.89 -19.62
C ALA A 478 -14.89 -27.17 -19.40
N LEU A 479 -15.26 -28.04 -18.45
CA LEU A 479 -14.61 -29.34 -18.22
C LEU A 479 -15.49 -30.54 -18.58
N ALA A 480 -16.75 -30.34 -18.99
CA ALA A 480 -17.66 -31.42 -19.37
C ALA A 480 -17.34 -32.06 -20.74
N ASP A 481 -16.49 -31.41 -21.55
CA ASP A 481 -16.19 -31.82 -22.93
C ASP A 481 -14.85 -32.55 -23.11
N GLN A 482 -14.14 -32.90 -22.03
CA GLN A 482 -12.98 -33.80 -22.17
C GLN A 482 -13.44 -35.27 -22.06
N PRO A 483 -13.28 -36.09 -23.12
CA PRO A 483 -13.73 -37.47 -23.09
C PRO A 483 -12.86 -38.27 -22.11
N ALA A 484 -13.38 -38.49 -20.91
CA ALA A 484 -12.91 -39.55 -20.03
C ALA A 484 -13.19 -40.88 -20.75
N ARG A 485 -12.14 -41.52 -21.27
CA ARG A 485 -12.25 -42.89 -21.82
C ARG A 485 -12.75 -43.81 -20.71
N GLY A 486 -14.01 -44.26 -20.83
CA GLY A 486 -14.49 -45.48 -20.18
C GLY A 486 -15.60 -45.36 -19.13
N ILE A 487 -16.54 -44.41 -19.22
CA ILE A 487 -17.77 -44.45 -18.38
C ILE A 487 -19.02 -44.29 -19.25
N ASN A 488 -19.97 -45.22 -19.08
CA ASN A 488 -21.24 -45.34 -19.79
C ASN A 488 -22.12 -44.05 -19.65
N PRO A 489 -22.66 -43.46 -20.74
CA PRO A 489 -23.44 -42.23 -20.72
C PRO A 489 -24.82 -42.28 -20.02
N GLU A 490 -25.33 -43.45 -19.63
CA GLU A 490 -26.71 -43.58 -19.10
C GLU A 490 -26.92 -43.13 -17.64
N SER A 491 -25.90 -42.65 -16.93
CA SER A 491 -26.02 -42.32 -15.50
C SER A 491 -25.96 -40.82 -15.13
N LEU A 492 -26.06 -39.89 -16.10
CA LEU A 492 -25.99 -38.45 -15.82
C LEU A 492 -27.25 -37.70 -16.30
N GLY A 493 -28.37 -37.91 -15.59
CA GLY A 493 -29.57 -37.08 -15.73
C GLY A 493 -29.32 -35.64 -15.27
N ARG A 494 -29.58 -34.68 -16.17
CA ARG A 494 -29.28 -33.25 -16.03
C ARG A 494 -30.21 -32.51 -15.07
N LEU A 495 -29.63 -31.65 -14.22
CA LEU A 495 -30.30 -30.50 -13.61
C LEU A 495 -29.37 -29.28 -13.77
N LEU A 496 -29.80 -28.25 -14.51
CA LEU A 496 -29.07 -26.99 -14.69
C LEU A 496 -29.84 -25.86 -13.99
N LEU A 497 -29.32 -25.36 -12.87
CA LEU A 497 -29.82 -24.17 -12.16
C LEU A 497 -28.89 -22.99 -12.49
N GLY A 498 -29.42 -21.95 -13.14
CA GLY A 498 -28.68 -20.73 -13.45
C GLY A 498 -29.02 -19.60 -12.49
N MET A 499 -28.04 -19.07 -11.76
CA MET A 499 -28.17 -17.81 -11.02
C MET A 499 -27.50 -16.68 -11.80
N ARG A 500 -28.17 -15.52 -11.94
CA ARG A 500 -27.53 -14.27 -12.36
C ARG A 500 -27.58 -13.26 -11.22
N PRO A 501 -26.48 -12.56 -10.90
CA PRO A 501 -26.53 -11.42 -9.99
C PRO A 501 -27.02 -10.18 -10.75
N ALA A 502 -28.10 -9.55 -10.26
CA ALA A 502 -28.45 -8.19 -10.64
C ALA A 502 -28.01 -7.21 -9.54
N GLN A 503 -27.47 -6.07 -9.97
CA GLN A 503 -26.92 -5.02 -9.11
C GLN A 503 -28.05 -4.27 -8.38
N SER A 504 -28.09 -4.27 -7.04
CA SER A 504 -28.55 -3.19 -6.13
C SER A 504 -28.89 -3.76 -4.72
N PRO A 505 -28.75 -3.00 -3.60
CA PRO A 505 -28.70 -3.54 -2.25
C PRO A 505 -30.03 -3.40 -1.50
N SER A 506 -30.63 -4.53 -1.13
CA SER A 506 -31.53 -4.66 0.03
C SER A 506 -31.69 -6.13 0.39
N LEU A 507 -31.61 -6.46 1.68
CA LEU A 507 -31.89 -7.78 2.23
C LEU A 507 -33.29 -8.25 1.80
N ASP A 508 -33.33 -9.30 0.98
CA ASP A 508 -34.15 -10.51 1.14
C ASP A 508 -33.90 -11.40 -0.10
N PHE A 509 -33.55 -12.67 0.13
CA PHE A 509 -33.27 -13.64 -0.95
C PHE A 509 -34.59 -13.96 -1.68
N ILE A 510 -34.77 -13.42 -2.88
CA ILE A 510 -35.87 -13.79 -3.79
C ILE A 510 -35.28 -14.68 -4.89
N THR A 511 -35.72 -15.94 -4.98
CA THR A 511 -35.34 -16.86 -6.05
C THR A 511 -36.33 -16.71 -7.21
N HIS A 512 -35.87 -16.30 -8.39
CA HIS A 512 -36.69 -16.20 -9.59
C HIS A 512 -36.47 -17.46 -10.46
N LEU A 513 -37.51 -18.27 -10.64
CA LEU A 513 -37.46 -19.48 -11.47
C LEU A 513 -38.09 -19.19 -12.84
N VAL A 514 -37.33 -19.36 -13.92
CA VAL A 514 -37.83 -19.22 -15.29
C VAL A 514 -37.70 -20.57 -15.99
N ILE A 515 -38.84 -21.20 -16.30
CA ILE A 515 -38.92 -22.44 -17.09
C ILE A 515 -39.16 -22.04 -18.55
N LYS A 516 -38.32 -22.51 -19.48
CA LYS A 516 -38.52 -22.31 -20.92
C LYS A 516 -38.72 -23.66 -21.61
N GLY A 517 -39.73 -23.74 -22.48
CA GLY A 517 -40.05 -24.93 -23.28
C GLY A 517 -41.13 -25.82 -22.66
N ALA A 518 -41.68 -26.75 -23.45
CA ALA A 518 -42.73 -27.67 -23.02
C ALA A 518 -42.22 -28.61 -21.91
N SER A 519 -42.58 -28.32 -20.66
CA SER A 519 -42.21 -29.13 -19.50
C SER A 519 -43.32 -30.13 -19.15
N ALA A 520 -42.97 -31.41 -19.02
CA ALA A 520 -43.88 -32.48 -18.56
C ALA A 520 -43.95 -32.56 -17.02
N LEU A 521 -44.12 -31.42 -16.35
CA LEU A 521 -44.27 -31.39 -14.90
C LEU A 521 -45.69 -31.82 -14.53
N THR A 522 -45.82 -32.76 -13.59
CA THR A 522 -47.13 -33.17 -13.08
C THR A 522 -47.57 -32.23 -11.96
N GLU A 523 -48.87 -32.15 -11.69
CA GLU A 523 -49.45 -31.34 -10.61
C GLU A 523 -48.83 -31.67 -9.23
N ARG A 524 -48.35 -32.92 -9.05
CA ARG A 524 -47.66 -33.39 -7.85
C ARG A 524 -46.25 -32.82 -7.71
N ASP A 525 -45.55 -32.57 -8.81
CA ASP A 525 -44.20 -31.98 -8.83
C ASP A 525 -44.26 -30.47 -8.50
N LEU A 526 -45.32 -29.80 -8.95
CA LEU A 526 -45.59 -28.39 -8.64
C LEU A 526 -45.95 -28.18 -7.17
N LEU A 527 -46.76 -29.07 -6.58
CA LEU A 527 -47.09 -29.04 -5.14
C LEU A 527 -45.85 -29.31 -4.25
N SER A 528 -44.95 -30.20 -4.71
CA SER A 528 -43.69 -30.48 -4.01
C SER A 528 -42.72 -29.29 -4.01
N LEU A 529 -42.78 -28.45 -5.04
CA LEU A 529 -42.01 -27.19 -5.12
C LEU A 529 -42.60 -26.07 -4.25
N ALA A 530 -43.93 -26.06 -4.05
CA ALA A 530 -44.62 -25.10 -3.19
C ALA A 530 -44.39 -25.35 -1.68
N ASP A 531 -44.11 -26.59 -1.28
CA ASP A 531 -43.80 -26.95 0.12
C ASP A 531 -42.37 -26.55 0.57
N MET A 532 -41.54 -26.02 -0.33
CA MET A 532 -40.28 -25.36 0.05
C MET A 532 -40.60 -23.97 0.61
N LYS A 533 -40.60 -23.90 1.95
CA LYS A 533 -41.06 -22.80 2.84
C LYS A 533 -40.65 -21.33 2.56
N ASN A 534 -40.09 -20.93 1.43
CA ASN A 534 -39.78 -19.52 1.12
C ASN A 534 -39.83 -19.22 -0.39
N LEU A 535 -41.00 -19.31 -1.03
CA LEU A 535 -41.19 -18.80 -2.40
C LEU A 535 -42.38 -17.83 -2.43
N GLY A 536 -42.07 -16.53 -2.55
CA GLY A 536 -43.05 -15.48 -2.84
C GLY A 536 -43.15 -15.27 -4.34
N LEU A 537 -44.28 -15.70 -4.92
CA LEU A 537 -44.70 -15.57 -6.33
C LEU A 537 -44.07 -16.53 -7.36
N LEU A 538 -44.96 -17.36 -7.93
CA LEU A 538 -44.77 -18.15 -9.15
C LEU A 538 -45.45 -17.39 -10.30
N HIS A 539 -44.71 -16.98 -11.33
CA HIS A 539 -45.28 -16.37 -12.54
C HIS A 539 -44.94 -17.24 -13.75
N ILE A 540 -45.96 -17.85 -14.35
CA ILE A 540 -45.85 -18.70 -15.55
C ILE A 540 -46.24 -17.83 -16.74
N SER A 541 -45.32 -17.56 -17.65
CA SER A 541 -45.63 -16.87 -18.92
C SER A 541 -45.49 -17.86 -20.07
N ASP A 542 -46.63 -18.34 -20.58
CA ASP A 542 -46.68 -19.03 -21.87
C ASP A 542 -46.81 -17.98 -22.98
N TYR A 543 -45.80 -17.84 -23.83
CA TYR A 543 -46.01 -17.30 -25.17
C TYR A 543 -45.11 -18.02 -26.19
N PRO A 544 -45.67 -18.46 -27.34
CA PRO A 544 -44.92 -19.00 -28.45
C PRO A 544 -44.25 -17.88 -29.25
N GLU A 545 -43.12 -18.20 -29.88
CA GLU A 545 -42.50 -17.38 -30.92
C GLU A 545 -43.49 -17.22 -32.09
N ASP A 546 -43.73 -15.98 -32.54
CA ASP A 546 -43.43 -15.60 -33.92
C ASP A 546 -43.55 -14.10 -34.23
N ASP A 547 -42.85 -13.75 -35.32
CA ASP A 547 -43.01 -12.63 -36.25
C ASP A 547 -42.38 -11.25 -35.98
N GLY A 548 -41.63 -10.82 -37.01
CA GLY A 548 -40.73 -9.68 -36.99
C GLY A 548 -41.41 -8.30 -36.98
N GLY A 549 -40.60 -7.29 -36.68
CA GLY A 549 -41.02 -5.89 -36.74
C GLY A 549 -39.90 -4.94 -36.30
N GLN A 550 -39.59 -3.98 -37.17
CA GLN A 550 -38.58 -2.93 -36.98
C GLN A 550 -38.91 -1.96 -35.82
N GLY A 551 -37.85 -1.34 -35.28
CA GLY A 551 -37.85 0.10 -34.94
C GLY A 551 -37.93 0.48 -33.46
N ALA A 552 -36.82 1.03 -32.95
CA ALA A 552 -36.66 2.35 -32.30
C ALA A 552 -35.46 2.34 -31.34
#